data_AF-A0AAJ2AP50-F1
#
_entry.id   AF-A0AAJ2AP50-F1
#
_cell.length_a   1.000
_cell.length_b   1.000
_cell.length_c   1.000
_cell.angle_alpha   90.00
_cell.angle_beta   90.00
_cell.angle_gamma   90.00
#
_symmetry.space_group_name_H-M   'P 1'
#
loop_
_entity.id
_entity.type
_entity.pdbx_description
1 polymer ?
#
loop_
_entity_poly.entity_id
_entity_poly.type
_entity_poly.pdbx_seq_one_letter_code
_entity_poly.pdbx_strand_id
1 'polypeptide(L)'
;MNTQLSEQCKSRLFRMKFERPVKSVAFVLADSREAAWRIGKTVMAVVHGVGIQNVELHGIQSFRELVRTGVSEDQDLRIFELATSGDQVEQWSHTPYFFTDDASLLGKWAELRADLASDVAQMVLRRAR
;
A
#
# COMPACT_ATOMS: atom_id res chain seq x y z
N MET A 1 14.06 12.71 -4.78
CA MET A 1 14.18 12.40 -3.33
C MET A 1 14.22 10.88 -3.23
N ASN A 2 15.01 10.33 -2.30
CA ASN A 2 15.01 8.89 -2.03
C ASN A 2 14.61 8.70 -0.57
N THR A 3 13.32 8.85 -0.31
CA THR A 3 12.74 8.70 1.01
C THR A 3 12.88 7.24 1.40
N GLN A 4 13.41 7.00 2.60
CA GLN A 4 13.43 5.67 3.20
C GLN A 4 12.30 5.58 4.21
N LEU A 5 11.69 4.41 4.31
CA LEU A 5 10.70 4.15 5.34
C LEU A 5 11.36 4.20 6.72
N SER A 6 10.64 4.76 7.68
CA SER A 6 11.04 4.81 9.07
C SER A 6 11.20 3.39 9.64
N GLU A 7 12.05 3.23 10.66
CA GLU A 7 12.17 1.95 11.36
C GLU A 7 10.85 1.53 12.03
N GLN A 8 10.01 2.49 12.39
CA GLN A 8 8.65 2.23 12.88
C GLN A 8 7.78 1.60 11.79
N CYS A 9 7.82 2.11 10.56
CA CYS A 9 7.16 1.49 9.43
C CYS A 9 7.71 0.08 9.17
N LYS A 10 9.03 -0.08 9.08
CA LYS A 10 9.63 -1.40 8.77
C LYS A 10 9.30 -2.48 9.81
N SER A 11 9.10 -2.09 11.07
CA SER A 11 8.80 -3.01 12.16
C SER A 11 7.30 -3.30 12.35
N ARG A 12 6.42 -2.32 12.13
CA ARG A 12 5.00 -2.39 12.55
C ARG A 12 3.99 -2.23 11.41
N LEU A 13 4.43 -2.01 10.18
CA LEU A 13 3.54 -1.81 9.05
C LEU A 13 2.85 -3.10 8.62
N PHE A 14 1.54 -3.00 8.43
CA PHE A 14 0.73 -3.98 7.73
C PHE A 14 0.00 -3.33 6.56
N ARG A 15 -0.01 -4.01 5.41
CA ARG A 15 -0.92 -3.73 4.30
C ARG A 15 -2.12 -4.66 4.38
N MET A 16 -3.29 -4.13 4.09
CA MET A 16 -4.54 -4.89 4.02
C MET A 16 -5.31 -4.56 2.74
N LYS A 17 -6.10 -5.52 2.25
CA LYS A 17 -7.00 -5.35 1.10
C LYS A 17 -8.45 -5.43 1.57
N PHE A 18 -9.30 -4.57 1.04
CA PHE A 18 -10.74 -4.55 1.29
C PHE A 18 -11.51 -4.94 0.04
N GLU A 19 -12.57 -5.73 0.21
CA GLU A 19 -13.57 -5.99 -0.86
C GLU A 19 -14.85 -5.17 -0.65
N ARG A 20 -15.23 -4.97 0.62
CA ARG A 20 -16.41 -4.19 1.04
C ARG A 20 -16.06 -3.27 2.20
N PRO A 21 -16.65 -2.07 2.29
CA PRO A 21 -17.69 -1.50 1.41
C PRO A 21 -17.16 -0.96 0.08
N VAL A 22 -15.85 -0.79 -0.04
CA VAL A 22 -15.17 -0.35 -1.26
C VAL A 22 -13.93 -1.20 -1.48
N LYS A 23 -13.63 -1.52 -2.73
CA LYS A 23 -12.37 -2.19 -3.07
C LYS A 23 -11.23 -1.21 -2.89
N SER A 24 -10.36 -1.47 -1.91
CA SER A 24 -9.27 -0.56 -1.58
C SER A 24 -8.13 -1.29 -0.89
N VAL A 25 -7.03 -0.57 -0.72
CA VAL A 25 -5.86 -1.01 0.03
C VAL A 25 -5.67 -0.01 1.17
N ALA A 26 -5.26 -0.50 2.34
CA ALA A 26 -4.84 0.38 3.41
C ALA A 26 -3.52 -0.05 4.03
N PHE A 27 -2.84 0.91 4.62
CA PHE A 27 -1.65 0.73 5.41
C PHE A 27 -1.91 1.17 6.85
N VAL A 28 -1.47 0.36 7.80
CA VAL A 28 -1.63 0.63 9.23
C VAL A 28 -0.35 0.26 9.97
N LEU A 29 -0.04 0.98 11.05
CA LEU A 29 0.95 0.56 12.03
C LEU A 29 0.25 -0.17 13.17
N ALA A 30 0.67 -1.40 13.46
CA ALA A 30 0.09 -2.22 14.52
C ALA A 30 1.12 -3.18 15.12
N ASP A 31 0.88 -3.62 16.36
CA ASP A 31 1.78 -4.55 17.06
C ASP A 31 1.57 -6.02 16.66
N SER A 32 0.47 -6.31 15.97
CA SER A 32 0.12 -7.66 15.52
C SER A 32 -0.83 -7.61 14.33
N ARG A 33 -0.93 -8.74 13.62
CA ARG A 33 -1.88 -8.92 12.51
C ARG A 33 -3.33 -8.77 13.00
N GLU A 34 -3.62 -9.26 14.20
CA GLU A 34 -4.94 -9.19 14.83
C GLU A 34 -5.29 -7.73 15.21
N ALA A 35 -4.32 -6.96 15.69
CA ALA A 35 -4.50 -5.52 15.93
C ALA A 35 -4.73 -4.78 14.60
N ALA A 36 -3.93 -5.06 13.57
CA ALA A 36 -4.12 -4.49 12.23
C ALA A 36 -5.51 -4.80 11.67
N TRP A 37 -5.99 -6.04 11.83
CA TRP A 37 -7.33 -6.46 11.43
C TRP A 37 -8.41 -5.66 12.14
N ARG A 38 -8.32 -5.51 13.48
CA ARG A 38 -9.30 -4.76 14.27
C ARG A 38 -9.33 -3.28 13.89
N ILE A 39 -8.17 -2.65 13.72
CA ILE A 39 -8.06 -1.25 13.30
C ILE A 39 -8.67 -1.09 11.90
N GLY A 40 -8.28 -1.93 10.94
CA GLY A 40 -8.79 -1.89 9.57
C GLY A 40 -10.30 -2.02 9.50
N LYS A 41 -10.88 -3.00 10.19
CA LYS A 41 -12.33 -3.21 10.28
C LYS A 41 -13.05 -2.00 10.88
N THR A 42 -12.52 -1.46 11.98
CA THR A 42 -13.14 -0.35 12.71
C THR A 42 -13.09 0.94 11.91
N VAL A 43 -11.92 1.32 11.41
CA VAL A 43 -11.74 2.58 10.69
C VAL A 43 -12.53 2.58 9.40
N MET A 44 -12.53 1.48 8.62
CA MET A 44 -13.33 1.41 7.40
C MET A 44 -14.83 1.46 7.65
N ALA A 45 -15.31 0.85 8.73
CA ALA A 45 -16.71 0.96 9.12
C ALA A 45 -17.10 2.42 9.38
N VAL A 46 -16.26 3.15 10.14
CA VAL A 46 -16.49 4.56 10.49
C VAL A 46 -16.41 5.46 9.25
N VAL A 47 -15.35 5.37 8.45
CA VAL A 47 -15.13 6.23 7.28
C VAL A 47 -16.25 6.11 6.25
N HIS A 48 -16.86 4.92 6.13
CA HIS A 48 -17.93 4.67 5.17
C HIS A 48 -19.34 4.64 5.78
N GLY A 49 -19.48 4.87 7.09
CA GLY A 49 -20.79 4.85 7.76
C GLY A 49 -21.51 3.50 7.68
N VAL A 50 -20.77 2.39 7.70
CA VAL A 50 -21.33 1.03 7.63
C VAL A 50 -21.11 0.26 8.93
N GLY A 51 -21.93 -0.75 9.19
CA GLY A 51 -21.68 -1.68 10.31
C GLY A 51 -20.36 -2.45 10.13
N ILE A 52 -19.63 -2.69 11.21
CA ILE A 52 -18.34 -3.40 11.18
C ILE A 52 -18.43 -4.79 10.55
N GLN A 53 -19.56 -5.47 10.69
CA GLN A 53 -19.85 -6.76 10.08
C GLN A 53 -19.90 -6.72 8.54
N ASN A 54 -20.16 -5.55 7.95
CA ASN A 54 -20.22 -5.35 6.50
C ASN A 54 -18.87 -4.99 5.87
N VAL A 55 -17.81 -4.86 6.68
CA VAL A 55 -16.45 -4.62 6.19
C VAL A 55 -15.79 -5.97 5.89
N GLU A 56 -15.42 -6.20 4.64
CA GLU A 56 -14.69 -7.39 4.22
C GLU A 56 -13.24 -7.05 3.96
N LEU A 57 -12.37 -7.62 4.79
CA LEU A 57 -10.94 -7.40 4.77
C LEU A 57 -10.22 -8.73 4.67
N HIS A 58 -9.17 -8.76 3.85
CA HIS A 58 -8.32 -9.91 3.62
C HIS A 58 -6.87 -9.46 3.33
N GLY A 59 -5.97 -10.42 3.12
CA GLY A 59 -4.61 -10.12 2.65
C GLY A 59 -3.80 -9.22 3.60
N ILE A 60 -3.89 -9.44 4.91
CA ILE A 60 -3.09 -8.69 5.89
C ILE A 60 -1.66 -9.21 5.90
N GLN A 61 -0.74 -8.41 5.35
CA GLN A 61 0.66 -8.76 5.20
C GLN A 61 1.54 -7.73 5.90
N SER A 62 2.51 -8.19 6.67
CA SER A 62 3.51 -7.34 7.31
C SER A 62 4.52 -6.80 6.30
N PHE A 63 5.23 -5.73 6.66
CA PHE A 63 6.37 -5.21 5.90
C PHE A 63 7.32 -6.32 5.41
N ARG A 64 7.77 -7.18 6.33
CA ARG A 64 8.70 -8.28 6.01
C ARG A 64 8.12 -9.27 5.01
N GLU A 65 6.82 -9.57 5.09
CA GLU A 65 6.16 -10.46 4.14
C GLU A 65 6.11 -9.84 2.75
N LEU A 66 5.76 -8.55 2.67
CA LEU A 66 5.68 -7.79 1.41
C LEU A 66 7.04 -7.64 0.73
N VAL A 67 8.07 -7.26 1.48
CA VAL A 67 9.44 -7.13 0.94
C VAL A 67 9.96 -8.45 0.41
N ARG A 68 9.68 -9.56 1.11
CA ARG A 68 10.12 -10.89 0.69
C ARG A 68 9.46 -11.34 -0.61
N THR A 69 8.20 -10.98 -0.84
CA THR A 69 7.45 -11.41 -2.04
C THR A 69 7.50 -10.42 -3.20
N GLY A 70 7.88 -9.17 -2.94
CA GLY A 70 7.93 -8.14 -3.96
C GLY A 70 9.17 -8.21 -4.84
N VAL A 71 9.09 -7.58 -6.01
CA VAL A 71 10.08 -7.72 -7.08
C VAL A 71 10.88 -6.44 -7.34
N SER A 72 10.41 -5.28 -6.89
CA SER A 72 11.10 -4.00 -7.10
C SER A 72 12.51 -3.99 -6.51
N GLU A 73 13.46 -3.35 -7.17
CA GLU A 73 14.83 -3.21 -6.63
C GLU A 73 14.84 -2.44 -5.32
N ASP A 74 14.06 -1.36 -5.24
CA ASP A 74 13.81 -0.64 -4.00
C ASP A 74 12.86 -1.44 -3.11
N GLN A 75 13.40 -1.98 -2.02
CA GLN A 75 12.65 -2.77 -1.06
C GLN A 75 11.51 -1.99 -0.40
N ASP A 76 11.67 -0.69 -0.20
CA ASP A 76 10.65 0.15 0.43
C ASP A 76 9.46 0.40 -0.53
N LEU A 77 9.65 0.28 -1.84
CA LEU A 77 8.54 0.34 -2.81
C LEU A 77 7.71 -0.94 -2.86
N ARG A 78 8.29 -2.09 -2.48
CA ARG A 78 7.62 -3.41 -2.56
C ARG A 78 6.31 -3.48 -1.78
N ILE A 79 6.17 -2.67 -0.74
CA ILE A 79 4.93 -2.63 0.06
C ILE A 79 3.71 -2.18 -0.76
N PHE A 80 3.93 -1.44 -1.86
CA PHE A 80 2.88 -0.92 -2.72
C PHE A 80 2.51 -1.85 -3.89
N GLU A 81 3.20 -2.98 -4.06
CA GLU A 81 2.97 -3.93 -5.17
C GLU A 81 1.72 -4.79 -4.93
N LEU A 82 0.68 -4.65 -5.74
CA LEU A 82 -0.57 -5.40 -5.59
C LEU A 82 -0.62 -6.70 -6.40
N ALA A 83 0.05 -6.72 -7.54
CA ALA A 83 0.19 -7.87 -8.42
C ALA A 83 1.53 -7.79 -9.18
N THR A 84 2.15 -8.95 -9.41
CA THR A 84 3.42 -9.09 -10.13
C THR A 84 3.31 -10.18 -11.20
N SER A 85 4.11 -10.06 -12.25
CA SER A 85 4.26 -11.03 -13.32
C SER A 85 5.75 -11.21 -13.60
N GLY A 86 6.32 -12.35 -13.18
CA GLY A 86 7.77 -12.54 -13.16
C GLY A 86 8.44 -11.46 -12.31
N ASP A 87 9.41 -10.76 -12.89
CA ASP A 87 10.16 -9.68 -12.25
C ASP A 87 9.55 -8.28 -12.46
N GLN A 88 8.30 -8.21 -12.93
CA GLN A 88 7.60 -6.94 -13.18
C GLN A 88 6.39 -6.76 -12.27
N VAL A 89 6.14 -5.51 -11.87
CA VAL A 89 4.94 -5.12 -11.12
C VAL A 89 3.84 -4.74 -12.10
N GLU A 90 2.76 -5.51 -12.10
CA GLU A 90 1.59 -5.29 -12.98
C GLU A 90 0.61 -4.29 -12.38
N GLN A 91 0.52 -4.25 -11.05
CA GLN A 91 -0.43 -3.40 -10.37
C GLN A 91 0.17 -2.78 -9.12
N TRP A 92 0.02 -1.46 -9.01
CA TRP A 92 0.46 -0.66 -7.87
C TRP A 92 -0.72 -0.17 -7.03
N SER A 93 -0.45 0.10 -5.76
CA SER A 93 -1.39 0.74 -4.84
C SER A 93 -1.56 2.23 -5.16
N HIS A 94 -2.49 2.54 -6.07
CA HIS A 94 -2.69 3.90 -6.57
C HIS A 94 -3.30 4.87 -5.57
N THR A 95 -4.34 4.48 -4.84
CA THR A 95 -5.09 5.36 -3.92
C THR A 95 -5.35 4.64 -2.59
N PRO A 96 -4.29 4.29 -1.83
CA PRO A 96 -4.46 3.63 -0.56
C PRO A 96 -5.01 4.57 0.51
N TYR A 97 -5.65 3.98 1.51
CA TYR A 97 -5.87 4.63 2.79
C TYR A 97 -4.61 4.52 3.66
N PHE A 98 -4.28 5.59 4.37
CA PHE A 98 -3.21 5.61 5.37
C PHE A 98 -3.84 5.76 6.74
N PHE A 99 -3.89 4.67 7.51
CA PHE A 99 -4.33 4.67 8.91
C PHE A 99 -3.13 4.87 9.84
N THR A 100 -2.30 5.84 9.50
CA THR A 100 -1.04 6.18 10.16
C THR A 100 -0.68 7.62 9.81
N ASP A 101 0.03 8.28 10.70
CA ASP A 101 0.61 9.62 10.54
C ASP A 101 2.09 9.58 10.14
N ASP A 102 2.65 8.38 9.89
CA ASP A 102 4.05 8.24 9.48
C ASP A 102 4.33 8.91 8.12
N ALA A 103 5.05 10.02 8.17
CA ALA A 103 5.36 10.85 7.00
C ALA A 103 6.29 10.15 5.99
N SER A 104 7.12 9.19 6.42
CA SER A 104 8.02 8.47 5.51
C SER A 104 7.24 7.59 4.53
N LEU A 105 6.14 6.99 4.99
CA LEU A 105 5.26 6.18 4.16
C LEU A 105 4.56 7.03 3.10
N LEU A 106 4.05 8.22 3.48
CA LEU A 106 3.45 9.17 2.56
C LEU A 106 4.47 9.69 1.54
N GLY A 107 5.69 10.01 1.99
CA GLY A 107 6.79 10.43 1.13
C GLY A 107 7.16 9.36 0.11
N LYS A 108 7.29 8.10 0.55
CA LYS A 108 7.60 6.97 -0.35
C LYS A 108 6.50 6.72 -1.37
N TRP A 109 5.24 6.81 -0.95
CA TRP A 109 4.12 6.71 -1.88
C TRP A 109 4.13 7.86 -2.89
N ALA A 110 4.45 9.09 -2.48
CA ALA A 110 4.54 10.23 -3.39
C ALA A 110 5.65 10.04 -4.45
N GLU A 111 6.79 9.45 -4.07
CA GLU A 111 7.86 9.06 -5.01
C GLU A 111 7.33 8.06 -6.05
N LEU A 112 6.69 6.97 -5.61
CA LEU A 112 6.06 6.01 -6.51
C LEU A 112 5.08 6.70 -7.49
N ARG A 113 4.26 7.64 -6.98
CA ARG A 113 3.30 8.36 -7.82
C ARG A 113 4.00 9.24 -8.88
N ALA A 114 5.12 9.85 -8.54
CA ALA A 114 5.91 10.66 -9.47
C ALA A 114 6.56 9.78 -10.55
N ASP A 115 7.12 8.63 -10.18
CA ASP A 115 7.76 7.70 -11.11
C ASP A 115 6.74 7.13 -12.12
N LEU A 116 5.60 6.65 -11.63
CA LEU A 116 4.53 6.14 -12.50
C LEU A 116 3.99 7.22 -13.45
N ALA A 117 3.90 8.48 -13.00
CA ALA A 117 3.48 9.59 -13.85
C ALA A 117 4.54 9.90 -14.94
N SER A 118 5.82 9.85 -14.58
CA SER A 118 6.94 10.03 -15.52
C SER A 118 6.93 8.95 -16.61
N ASP A 119 6.76 7.68 -16.23
CA ASP A 119 6.72 6.55 -17.17
C ASP A 119 5.58 6.67 -18.19
N VAL A 120 4.39 7.04 -17.73
CA VAL A 120 3.23 7.30 -18.59
C VAL A 120 3.53 8.44 -19.57
N ALA A 121 4.10 9.55 -19.09
CA ALA A 121 4.45 10.67 -19.94
C ALA A 121 5.49 10.28 -21.02
N GLN A 122 6.52 9.52 -20.65
CA GLN A 122 7.52 9.03 -21.60
C GLN A 122 6.93 8.09 -22.64
N MET A 123 6.00 7.20 -22.24
CA MET A 123 5.32 6.31 -23.17
C MET A 123 4.51 7.09 -24.21
N VAL A 124 3.77 8.12 -23.78
CA VAL A 124 2.99 8.99 -24.68
C VAL A 124 3.90 9.73 -25.66
N LEU A 125 5.01 10.30 -25.17
CA LEU A 125 5.98 11.00 -26.03
C LEU A 125 6.63 10.08 -27.07
N ARG A 126 6.92 8.82 -26.72
CA ARG A 126 7.46 7.83 -27.67
C ARG A 126 6.46 7.44 -28.74
N ARG A 127 5.16 7.42 -28.44
CA ARG A 127 4.09 7.11 -29.42
C ARG A 127 3.77 8.27 -30.36
N ALA A 128 4.11 9.50 -29.97
CA ALA A 128 3.89 10.71 -30.75
C ALA A 128 5.03 11.02 -31.75
N ARG A 129 6.15 10.29 -31.66
CA ARG A 129 7.27 10.33 -32.61
C ARG A 129 7.14 9.20 -33.62
#